data_AF-A0A7C6KV97-F1
#
_entry.id   AF-A0A7C6KV97-F1
#
_cell.length_a   1.000
_cell.length_b   1.000
_cell.length_c   1.000
_cell.angle_alpha   90.00
_cell.angle_beta   90.00
_cell.angle_gamma   90.00
#
_symmetry.space_group_name_H-M   'P 1'
#
loop_
_entity.id
_entity.type
_entity.pdbx_description
1 polymer ?
#
loop_
_entity_poly.entity_id
_entity_poly.type
_entity_poly.pdbx_seq_one_letter_code
_entity_poly.pdbx_strand_id
1 'polypeptide(L)'
;IIGGAFGKIVSSLVNDIITPIIGILIGGISFEHLQYQFGSATIKYGLFIQNVIDFLIISISIFIFIKLINSFKKKKEETAETPPAPSKEELLLSEIRDLLKDSLNK
;
A
#
# COMPACT_ATOMS: atom_id res chain seq x y z
N ILE A 1 -8.97 11.99 -10.41
CA ILE A 1 -8.80 10.81 -11.31
C ILE A 1 -7.92 9.74 -10.67
N ILE A 2 -6.66 10.05 -10.31
CA ILE A 2 -5.71 9.09 -9.70
C ILE A 2 -6.25 8.46 -8.40
N GLY A 3 -6.79 9.27 -7.48
CA GLY A 3 -7.37 8.74 -6.23
C GLY A 3 -8.58 7.81 -6.44
N GLY A 4 -9.40 8.06 -7.46
CA GLY A 4 -10.55 7.21 -7.81
C GLY A 4 -10.13 5.87 -8.43
N ALA A 5 -9.08 5.86 -9.26
CA ALA A 5 -8.52 4.64 -9.83
C ALA A 5 -7.79 3.81 -8.76
N PHE A 6 -7.01 4.45 -7.89
CA PHE A 6 -6.33 3.79 -6.78
C PHE A 6 -7.33 3.12 -5.82
N GLY A 7 -8.41 3.84 -5.46
CA GLY A 7 -9.49 3.28 -4.64
C GLY A 7 -10.08 2.01 -5.24
N LYS A 8 -10.32 1.96 -6.57
CA LYS A 8 -10.82 0.75 -7.24
C LYS A 8 -9.86 -0.44 -7.14
N ILE A 9 -8.55 -0.22 -7.28
CA ILE A 9 -7.54 -1.30 -7.16
C ILE A 9 -7.55 -1.86 -5.74
N VAL A 10 -7.59 -0.97 -4.73
CA VAL A 10 -7.67 -1.38 -3.33
C VAL A 10 -8.96 -2.13 -3.04
N SER A 11 -10.11 -1.61 -3.50
CA SER A 11 -11.41 -2.27 -3.32
C SER A 11 -11.44 -3.65 -3.96
N SER A 12 -10.83 -3.84 -5.14
CA SER A 12 -10.73 -5.16 -5.77
C SER A 12 -9.83 -6.11 -4.97
N LEU A 13 -8.67 -5.65 -4.49
CA LEU A 13 -7.81 -6.46 -3.61
C LEU A 13 -8.57 -6.94 -2.37
N VAL A 14 -9.41 -6.08 -1.80
CA VAL A 14 -10.16 -6.43 -0.60
C VAL A 14 -11.32 -7.35 -0.93
N ASN A 15 -12.21 -6.94 -1.82
CA ASN A 15 -13.45 -7.65 -2.12
C ASN A 15 -13.20 -8.99 -2.83
N ASP A 16 -12.20 -9.06 -3.71
CA ASP A 16 -11.98 -10.22 -4.57
C ASP A 16 -10.93 -11.19 -4.01
N ILE A 17 -10.05 -10.74 -3.10
CA ILE A 17 -8.98 -11.59 -2.52
C ILE A 17 -9.13 -11.73 -1.01
N ILE A 18 -9.17 -10.62 -0.27
CA ILE A 18 -9.15 -10.70 1.20
C ILE A 18 -10.47 -11.20 1.78
N THR A 19 -11.60 -10.65 1.33
CA THR A 19 -12.93 -11.04 1.84
C THR A 19 -13.23 -12.53 1.60
N PRO A 20 -12.95 -13.14 0.43
CA PRO A 20 -13.11 -14.59 0.24
C PRO A 20 -12.23 -15.43 1.17
N ILE A 21 -10.96 -15.03 1.37
CA ILE A 21 -10.04 -15.74 2.27
C ILE A 21 -10.55 -15.68 3.71
N ILE A 22 -10.96 -14.49 4.16
CA ILE A 22 -11.54 -14.29 5.50
C ILE A 22 -12.85 -15.09 5.62
N GLY A 23 -13.69 -15.07 4.59
CA GLY A 23 -14.94 -15.83 4.53
C GLY A 23 -14.72 -17.33 4.70
N ILE A 24 -13.70 -17.89 4.04
CA ILE A 24 -13.34 -19.31 4.17
C ILE A 24 -12.84 -19.62 5.59
N LEU A 25 -12.04 -18.73 6.19
CA LEU A 25 -11.46 -18.94 7.53
C LEU A 25 -12.49 -18.81 8.66
N ILE A 26 -13.44 -17.90 8.52
CA ILE A 26 -14.41 -17.56 9.58
C ILE A 26 -15.77 -18.24 9.36
N GLY A 27 -15.94 -18.98 8.25
CA GLY A 27 -17.15 -19.77 7.98
C GLY A 27 -18.31 -18.97 7.38
N GLY A 28 -18.02 -17.91 6.61
CA GLY A 28 -19.02 -17.19 5.83
C GLY A 28 -19.92 -16.25 6.63
N ILE A 29 -19.39 -15.58 7.67
CA ILE A 29 -20.15 -14.56 8.41
C ILE A 29 -20.50 -13.41 7.45
N SER A 30 -21.78 -13.34 7.05
CA SER A 30 -22.38 -12.20 6.36
C SER A 30 -23.44 -11.57 7.25
N PHE A 31 -23.33 -10.26 7.44
CA PHE A 31 -24.34 -9.49 8.19
C PHE A 31 -25.41 -8.91 7.26
N GLU A 32 -25.31 -9.07 5.93
CA GLU A 32 -26.18 -8.42 4.96
C GLU A 32 -27.67 -8.74 5.13
N HIS A 33 -27.99 -9.94 5.62
CA HIS A 33 -29.37 -10.39 5.79
C HIS A 33 -30.05 -9.88 7.06
N LEU A 34 -29.30 -9.22 7.95
CA LEU A 34 -29.87 -8.63 9.15
C LEU A 34 -30.68 -7.38 8.78
N GLN A 35 -31.99 -7.52 8.87
CA GLN A 35 -32.93 -6.44 8.59
C GLN A 35 -34.08 -6.45 9.61
N TYR A 36 -34.56 -5.27 9.94
CA TYR A 36 -35.70 -5.07 10.83
C TYR A 36 -36.82 -4.41 10.04
N GLN A 37 -37.99 -5.04 9.98
CA GLN A 37 -39.17 -4.44 9.38
C GLN A 37 -39.95 -3.68 10.44
N PHE A 38 -40.28 -2.43 10.16
CA PHE A 38 -41.13 -1.59 10.98
C PHE A 38 -42.24 -1.01 10.12
N GLY A 39 -43.44 -1.57 10.23
CA GLY A 39 -44.56 -1.23 9.36
C GLY A 39 -44.24 -1.53 7.89
N SER A 40 -44.28 -0.51 7.03
CA SER A 40 -43.91 -0.61 5.61
C SER A 40 -42.42 -0.35 5.33
N ALA A 41 -41.62 0.00 6.34
CA ALA A 41 -40.21 0.33 6.19
C ALA A 41 -39.31 -0.85 6.55
N THR A 42 -38.30 -1.14 5.74
CA THR A 42 -37.27 -2.16 6.01
C THR A 42 -35.95 -1.47 6.35
N ILE A 43 -35.48 -1.62 7.58
CA ILE A 43 -34.19 -1.12 8.06
C ILE A 43 -33.14 -2.23 7.88
N LYS A 44 -32.28 -2.11 6.88
CA LYS A 44 -31.18 -3.05 6.59
C LYS A 44 -29.91 -2.69 7.38
N TYR A 45 -30.00 -2.75 8.71
CA TYR A 45 -28.86 -2.43 9.59
C TYR A 45 -27.68 -3.40 9.39
N GLY A 46 -27.95 -4.63 8.95
CA GLY A 46 -26.96 -5.61 8.56
C GLY A 46 -26.02 -5.15 7.46
N LEU A 47 -26.57 -4.54 6.41
CA LEU A 47 -25.78 -3.97 5.31
C LEU A 47 -24.90 -2.81 5.81
N PHE A 48 -25.39 -2.02 6.75
CA PHE A 48 -24.58 -0.96 7.35
C PHE A 48 -23.39 -1.53 8.14
N ILE A 49 -23.62 -2.54 8.98
CA ILE A 49 -22.56 -3.22 9.73
C ILE A 49 -21.53 -3.85 8.78
N GLN A 50 -22.01 -4.51 7.71
CA GLN A 50 -21.15 -5.07 6.67
C GLN A 50 -20.23 -3.99 6.08
N ASN A 51 -20.78 -2.84 5.67
CA ASN A 51 -19.99 -1.74 5.12
C ASN A 51 -18.95 -1.18 6.10
N VAL A 52 -19.26 -1.16 7.40
CA VAL A 52 -18.30 -0.73 8.45
C VAL A 52 -17.14 -1.72 8.57
N ILE A 53 -17.44 -3.02 8.52
CA ILE A 53 -16.42 -4.08 8.55
C ILE A 53 -15.55 -4.01 7.29
N ASP A 54 -16.16 -3.88 6.11
CA ASP A 54 -15.44 -3.76 4.84
C ASP A 54 -14.51 -2.55 4.84
N PHE A 55 -14.96 -1.40 5.38
CA PHE A 55 -14.12 -0.22 5.55
C PHE A 55 -12.90 -0.50 6.46
N LEU A 56 -13.10 -1.20 7.59
CA LEU A 56 -12.01 -1.61 8.47
C LEU A 56 -11.01 -2.50 7.73
N ILE A 57 -11.49 -3.49 7.00
CA ILE A 57 -10.64 -4.41 6.22
C ILE A 57 -9.87 -3.62 5.15
N ILE A 58 -10.53 -2.71 4.42
CA ILE A 58 -9.89 -1.85 3.43
C ILE A 58 -8.77 -1.03 4.07
N SER A 59 -9.01 -0.42 5.24
CA SER A 59 -7.99 0.39 5.92
C SER A 59 -6.75 -0.42 6.29
N ILE A 60 -6.93 -1.64 6.81
CA ILE A 60 -5.84 -2.57 7.16
C ILE A 60 -5.12 -3.06 5.89
N SER A 61 -5.88 -3.31 4.82
CA SER A 61 -5.33 -3.79 3.55
C SER A 61 -4.44 -2.75 2.89
N ILE A 62 -4.85 -1.47 2.90
CA ILE A 62 -4.01 -0.35 2.44
C ILE A 62 -2.72 -0.30 3.26
N PHE A 63 -2.81 -0.44 4.57
CA PHE A 63 -1.64 -0.45 5.44
C PHE A 63 -0.67 -1.59 5.09
N ILE A 64 -1.18 -2.81 4.91
CA ILE A 64 -0.36 -3.97 4.50
C ILE A 64 0.24 -3.74 3.11
N PHE A 65 -0.53 -3.21 2.16
CA PHE A 65 -0.06 -2.95 0.80
C PHE A 65 1.06 -1.89 0.77
N ILE A 66 0.89 -0.79 1.49
CA ILE A 66 1.93 0.25 1.64
C ILE A 66 3.16 -0.33 2.33
N LYS A 67 2.97 -1.13 3.39
CA LYS A 67 4.06 -1.80 4.11
C LYS A 67 4.80 -2.79 3.20
N LEU A 68 4.09 -3.54 2.36
CA LEU A 68 4.68 -4.47 1.39
C LEU A 68 5.55 -3.72 0.39
N ILE A 69 5.05 -2.65 -0.21
CA ILE A 69 5.83 -1.83 -1.15
C ILE A 69 7.06 -1.22 -0.46
N ASN A 70 6.89 -0.65 0.74
CA ASN A 70 8.02 -0.08 1.49
C ASN A 70 9.05 -1.15 1.90
N SER A 71 8.61 -2.37 2.23
CA SER A 71 9.48 -3.49 2.55
C SER A 71 10.21 -4.03 1.32
N PHE A 72 9.56 -4.11 0.17
CA PHE A 72 10.17 -4.54 -1.09
C PHE A 72 11.15 -3.49 -1.64
N LYS A 73 10.89 -2.20 -1.43
CA LYS A 73 11.86 -1.14 -1.73
C LYS A 73 13.12 -1.26 -0.87
N LYS A 74 12.98 -1.46 0.44
CA LYS A 74 14.11 -1.72 1.34
C LYS A 74 14.93 -2.94 0.92
N LYS A 75 14.27 -4.02 0.50
CA LYS A 75 14.96 -5.26 0.07
C LYS A 75 15.65 -5.12 -1.30
N LYS A 76 15.15 -4.23 -2.17
CA LYS A 76 15.77 -3.93 -3.47
C LYS A 76 16.98 -3.01 -3.34
N GLU A 77 17.02 -2.17 -2.31
CA GLU A 77 18.22 -1.39 -1.94
C GLU A 77 19.34 -2.27 -1.37
N GLU A 78 19.01 -3.42 -0.79
CA GLU A 78 19.99 -4.37 -0.20
C GLU A 78 20.60 -5.36 -1.23
N THR A 79 20.01 -5.49 -2.43
CA THR A 79 20.60 -6.30 -3.53
C THR A 79 21.36 -5.43 -4.55
N ALA A 80 21.44 -4.13 -4.29
CA ALA A 80 22.18 -3.17 -5.11
C ALA A 80 23.22 -2.45 -4.25
N GLU A 81 24.09 -3.21 -3.57
CA GLU A 81 25.42 -2.71 -3.24
C GLU A 81 26.31 -2.71 -4.52
N THR A 82 25.89 -1.94 -5.52
CA THR A 82 26.87 -1.04 -6.11
C THR A 82 26.57 0.29 -5.45
N PRO A 83 27.53 0.93 -4.75
CA PRO A 83 27.33 2.28 -4.24
C PRO A 83 26.66 3.12 -5.34
N PRO A 84 25.65 3.95 -4.99
CA PRO A 84 24.94 4.75 -5.97
C PRO A 84 25.97 5.35 -6.90
N ALA A 85 25.87 5.05 -8.20
CA ALA A 85 26.82 5.55 -9.17
C ALA A 85 26.92 7.05 -8.89
N PRO A 86 28.13 7.56 -8.58
CA PRO A 86 28.27 8.91 -8.07
C PRO A 86 27.53 9.85 -9.03
N SER A 87 26.73 10.75 -8.45
CA SER A 87 26.01 11.72 -9.27
C SER A 87 27.02 12.47 -10.15
N LYS A 88 26.59 12.99 -11.30
CA LYS A 88 27.50 13.77 -12.16
C LYS A 88 28.22 14.88 -11.38
N GLU A 89 27.56 15.44 -10.37
CA GLU A 89 28.12 16.42 -9.45
C GLU A 89 29.21 15.82 -8.56
N GLU A 90 29.01 14.65 -7.96
CA GLU A 90 30.03 13.97 -7.15
C GLU A 90 31.27 13.57 -7.97
N LEU A 91 31.09 13.16 -9.22
CA LEU A 91 32.20 12.90 -10.15
C LEU A 91 33.00 14.16 -10.45
N LEU A 92 32.33 15.25 -10.82
CA LEU A 92 32.99 16.53 -11.08
C LEU A 92 33.70 17.05 -9.84
N LEU A 93 33.11 16.91 -8.65
CA LEU A 93 33.73 17.31 -7.39
C LEU A 93 34.97 16.46 -7.08
N SER A 94 34.96 15.17 -7.40
CA SER A 94 36.14 14.31 -7.25
C SER A 94 37.28 14.70 -8.19
N GLU A 95 36.97 15.02 -9.44
CA GLU A 95 37.93 15.46 -10.45
C GLU A 95 38.51 16.83 -10.10
N ILE A 96 37.68 17.77 -9.63
CA ILE A 96 38.12 19.08 -9.12
C ILE A 96 39.05 18.92 -7.91
N ARG A 97 38.73 18.04 -6.95
CA ARG A 97 39.59 17.78 -5.79
C ARG A 97 40.96 17.28 -6.22
N ASP A 98 41.00 16.35 -7.17
CA ASP A 98 42.25 15.74 -7.63
C ASP A 98 43.09 16.75 -8.43
N LEU A 99 42.46 17.56 -9.29
CA LEU A 99 43.10 18.69 -9.99
C LEU A 99 43.66 19.74 -9.02
N LEU A 100 42.94 20.05 -7.94
CA LEU A 100 43.41 20.97 -6.91
C LEU A 100 44.63 20.42 -6.16
N LYS A 101 44.61 19.12 -5.82
CA LYS A 101 45.73 18.46 -5.14
C LYS A 101 46.98 18.43 -6.02
N ASP A 102 46.83 18.15 -7.31
CA ASP A 102 47.93 18.20 -8.28
C ASP A 102 48.46 19.62 -8.46
N SER A 103 47.59 20.64 -8.44
CA SER A 103 48.01 22.05 -8.51
C SER A 103 48.76 22.53 -7.26
N LEU A 104 48.47 21.94 -6.09
CA LEU A 104 49.11 22.27 -4.81
C LEU A 104 50.45 21.57 -4.61
N ASN A 105 50.68 20.45 -5.28
CA ASN A 105 51.93 19.67 -5.20
C ASN A 105 52.97 20.10 -6.26
N LYS A 106 52.72 21.20 -6.97
CA LYS A 106 53.56 21.76 -8.02
C LYS A 106 54.08 23.14 -7.62
#